data_AF-A0A935JVB9-F1
#
_entry.id   AF-A0A935JVB9-F1
#
_cell.length_a   1.000
_cell.length_b   1.000
_cell.length_c   1.000
_cell.angle_alpha   90.00
_cell.angle_beta   90.00
_cell.angle_gamma   90.00
#
_symmetry.space_group_name_H-M   'P 1'
#
loop_
_entity.id
_entity.type
_entity.pdbx_description
1 polymer ?
#
loop_
_entity_poly.entity_id
_entity_poly.type
_entity_poly.pdbx_seq_one_letter_code
_entity_poly.pdbx_strand_id
1 'polypeptide(L)'
;MKNRNSLSVGSGAQSLYILASSLWWAGNYPDAKETYFKALQLAEPLADTMFLGYIYNGIASVERNAGNYREAIKYYTKAENLTKHIPDNDVLLGALVDKGKSYEQLDILDSAYTYVQECLAMYFRKFQGKNVFGGGLQSAMGIIYSKMGKEQLAVEFFRQSIQLSSELNEYRLLARGYCEYAEHFDRFHQKDSAIYYATKGFLIDQQFNLLVQQLQASTLLTKLYKQENKIDSAFKYQQIMIDTRERVFSNENITRLQTLEFNEQLRQQELESEKAKSEEVRKQNIQYALIAIGLVTIIILFLLLSRSFITNTKLISFFGVIALLLVFEFFNLLLHPFLENITHHSPILMLLALVCIAALLVPLHHKLEKWITEKLVQKNKATRMANAKKTIEILEEKIIEKNESSTNP
;
A
#
# COMPACT_ATOMS: atom_id res chain seq x y z
N MET A 1 24.10 -2.59 15.15
CA MET A 1 24.30 -1.59 14.07
C MET A 1 23.03 -1.15 13.33
N LYS A 2 21.94 -1.95 13.27
CA LYS A 2 20.68 -1.55 12.58
C LYS A 2 19.98 -0.28 13.12
N ASN A 3 20.17 0.10 14.39
CA ASN A 3 19.36 1.14 15.04
C ASN A 3 19.85 2.59 14.83
N ARG A 4 21.14 2.83 14.58
CA ARG A 4 21.65 4.19 14.32
C ARG A 4 21.32 4.66 12.90
N ASN A 5 21.37 3.75 11.93
CA ASN A 5 21.08 4.08 10.53
C ASN A 5 19.58 4.30 10.29
N SER A 6 18.69 3.56 10.97
CA SER A 6 17.24 3.80 10.88
C SER A 6 16.83 5.16 11.47
N LEU A 7 17.44 5.56 12.59
CA LEU A 7 17.24 6.87 13.20
C LEU A 7 17.72 8.01 12.29
N SER A 8 18.88 7.87 11.65
CA SER A 8 19.38 8.90 10.71
C SER A 8 18.59 8.96 9.39
N VAL A 9 18.08 7.83 8.91
CA VAL A 9 17.23 7.79 7.71
C VAL A 9 15.86 8.40 8.02
N GLY A 10 15.29 8.09 9.19
CA GLY A 10 14.04 8.69 9.66
C GLY A 10 14.14 10.21 9.84
N SER A 11 15.21 10.71 10.45
CA SER A 11 15.42 12.16 10.59
C SER A 11 15.68 12.85 9.24
N GLY A 12 16.36 12.18 8.30
CA GLY A 12 16.52 12.65 6.93
C GLY A 12 15.19 12.77 6.19
N ALA A 13 14.33 11.76 6.27
CA ALA A 13 13.01 11.77 5.66
C ALA A 13 12.11 12.86 6.26
N GLN A 14 12.11 13.04 7.58
CA GLN A 14 11.39 14.13 8.26
C GLN A 14 11.87 15.51 7.83
N SER A 15 13.19 15.69 7.69
CA SER A 15 13.77 16.97 7.25
C SER A 15 13.33 17.30 5.82
N LEU A 16 13.32 16.31 4.93
CA LEU A 16 12.81 16.47 3.57
C LEU A 16 11.31 16.78 3.55
N TYR A 17 10.50 16.13 4.39
CA TYR A 17 9.07 16.43 4.52
C TYR A 17 8.83 17.89 4.95
N ILE A 18 9.58 18.39 5.92
CA ILE A 18 9.47 19.78 6.38
C ILE A 18 9.86 20.74 5.26
N LEU A 19 10.99 20.48 4.58
CA LEU A 19 11.44 21.29 3.44
C LEU A 19 10.40 21.31 2.31
N ALA A 20 9.85 20.15 1.95
CA ALA A 20 8.82 20.03 0.93
C ALA A 20 7.56 20.82 1.30
N SER A 21 7.17 20.76 2.57
CA SER A 21 6.05 21.54 3.09
C SER A 21 6.33 23.04 2.99
N SER A 22 7.52 23.51 3.37
CA SER A 22 7.92 24.91 3.21
C SER A 22 7.91 25.38 1.75
N LEU A 23 8.40 24.55 0.82
CA LEU A 23 8.35 24.84 -0.61
C LEU A 23 6.92 24.92 -1.13
N TRP A 24 6.03 24.02 -0.68
CA TRP A 24 4.61 24.07 -1.01
C TRP A 24 3.94 25.35 -0.48
N TRP A 25 4.24 25.75 0.77
CA TRP A 25 3.77 27.01 1.34
C TRP A 25 4.25 28.23 0.55
N ALA A 26 5.46 28.18 0.00
CA ALA A 26 6.01 29.21 -0.87
C ALA A 26 5.44 29.20 -2.30
N GLY A 27 4.58 28.23 -2.66
CA GLY A 27 4.02 28.08 -3.99
C GLY A 27 4.95 27.38 -5.00
N ASN A 28 6.12 26.90 -4.56
CA ASN A 28 7.06 26.17 -5.42
C ASN A 28 6.68 24.69 -5.50
N TYR A 29 5.60 24.42 -6.23
CA TYR A 29 5.01 23.09 -6.34
C TYR A 29 5.92 22.02 -6.94
N PRO A 30 6.71 22.27 -8.02
CA PRO A 30 7.59 21.26 -8.57
C PRO A 30 8.69 20.82 -7.59
N ASP A 31 9.37 21.77 -6.94
CA ASP A 31 10.41 21.44 -5.96
C ASP A 31 9.81 20.77 -4.72
N ALA A 32 8.62 21.20 -4.28
CA ALA A 32 7.90 20.55 -3.21
C ALA A 32 7.59 19.08 -3.55
N LYS A 33 7.05 18.81 -4.74
CA LYS A 33 6.70 17.44 -5.17
C LYS A 33 7.93 16.55 -5.26
N GLU A 34 9.00 17.02 -5.90
CA GLU A 34 10.25 16.27 -5.99
C GLU A 34 10.81 15.94 -4.60
N THR A 35 10.77 16.92 -3.68
CA THR A 35 11.25 16.74 -2.30
C THR A 35 10.35 15.79 -1.50
N TYR A 36 9.03 15.85 -1.68
CA TYR A 36 8.10 14.88 -1.08
C TYR A 36 8.36 13.47 -1.61
N PHE A 37 8.61 13.30 -2.90
CA PHE A 37 8.97 11.98 -3.44
C PHE A 37 10.28 11.48 -2.83
N LYS A 38 11.32 12.31 -2.72
CA LYS A 38 12.56 11.94 -2.01
C LYS A 38 12.28 11.52 -0.56
N ALA A 39 11.44 12.25 0.16
CA ALA A 39 11.01 11.88 1.51
C ALA A 39 10.28 10.53 1.53
N LEU A 40 9.39 10.29 0.56
CA LEU A 40 8.64 9.04 0.40
C LEU A 40 9.60 7.85 0.24
N GLN A 41 10.60 7.95 -0.64
CA GLN A 41 11.54 6.84 -0.90
C GLN A 41 12.34 6.45 0.36
N LEU A 42 12.64 7.42 1.22
CA LEU A 42 13.32 7.16 2.51
C LEU A 42 12.38 6.64 3.59
N ALA A 43 11.10 7.01 3.54
CA ALA A 43 10.10 6.62 4.54
C ALA A 43 9.49 5.23 4.26
N GLU A 44 9.37 4.82 3.00
CA GLU A 44 8.78 3.53 2.59
C GLU A 44 9.38 2.32 3.33
N PRO A 45 10.72 2.18 3.47
CA PRO A 45 11.32 1.04 4.18
C PRO A 45 11.12 1.07 5.69
N LEU A 46 10.76 2.23 6.27
CA LEU A 46 10.56 2.40 7.71
C LEU A 46 9.20 1.87 8.17
N ALA A 47 8.24 1.72 7.24
CA ALA A 47 6.88 1.25 7.49
C ALA A 47 6.12 2.05 8.58
N ASP A 48 6.50 3.33 8.79
CA ASP A 48 5.75 4.26 9.65
C ASP A 48 4.54 4.78 8.87
N THR A 49 3.37 4.17 9.14
CA THR A 49 2.13 4.48 8.44
C THR A 49 1.66 5.92 8.67
N MET A 50 1.95 6.48 9.85
CA MET A 50 1.58 7.84 10.21
C MET A 50 2.38 8.84 9.38
N PHE A 51 3.70 8.64 9.33
CA PHE A 51 4.61 9.51 8.59
C PHE A 51 4.42 9.39 7.06
N LEU A 52 4.21 8.18 6.55
CA LEU A 52 3.81 7.98 5.15
C LEU A 52 2.51 8.72 4.83
N GLY A 53 1.54 8.71 5.73
CA GLY A 53 0.30 9.47 5.61
C GLY A 53 0.52 10.97 5.47
N TYR A 54 1.42 11.56 6.28
CA TYR A 54 1.81 12.98 6.13
C TYR A 54 2.41 13.28 4.76
N ILE A 55 3.33 12.44 4.28
CA ILE A 55 3.97 12.62 2.97
C ILE A 55 2.93 12.54 1.84
N TYR A 56 2.03 11.55 1.88
CA TYR A 56 0.97 11.43 0.89
C TYR A 56 0.00 12.62 0.88
N ASN A 57 -0.37 13.16 2.05
CA ASN A 57 -1.15 14.40 2.13
C ASN A 57 -0.40 15.60 1.53
N GLY A 58 0.91 15.67 1.70
CA GLY A 58 1.76 16.69 1.10
C GLY A 58 1.75 16.64 -0.42
N ILE A 59 1.98 15.45 -0.99
CA ILE A 59 1.92 15.20 -2.45
C ILE A 59 0.52 15.54 -2.99
N ALA A 60 -0.52 15.06 -2.31
CA ALA A 60 -1.91 15.34 -2.69
C ALA A 60 -2.23 16.84 -2.69
N SER A 61 -1.70 17.58 -1.71
CA SER A 61 -1.85 19.03 -1.65
C SER A 61 -1.18 19.72 -2.82
N VAL A 62 0.01 19.27 -3.24
CA VAL A 62 0.66 19.76 -4.45
C VAL A 62 -0.21 19.50 -5.69
N GLU A 63 -0.71 18.27 -5.87
CA GLU A 63 -1.58 17.93 -7.01
C GLU A 63 -2.85 18.78 -7.04
N ARG A 64 -3.50 18.96 -5.89
CA ARG A 64 -4.71 19.78 -5.79
C ARG A 64 -4.43 21.23 -6.18
N ASN A 65 -3.33 21.80 -5.68
CA ASN A 65 -2.93 23.17 -5.99
C ASN A 65 -2.51 23.35 -7.46
N ALA A 66 -2.03 22.29 -8.11
CA ALA A 66 -1.77 22.25 -9.54
C ALA A 66 -3.03 22.04 -10.41
N GLY A 67 -4.21 21.85 -9.79
CA GLY A 67 -5.48 21.59 -10.48
C GLY A 67 -5.74 20.12 -10.83
N ASN A 68 -4.85 19.20 -10.44
CA ASN A 68 -4.95 17.77 -10.70
C ASN A 68 -5.81 17.07 -9.64
N TYR A 69 -7.07 17.49 -9.49
CA TYR A 69 -7.95 17.06 -8.40
C TYR A 69 -8.16 15.54 -8.31
N ARG A 70 -8.23 14.84 -9.46
CA ARG A 70 -8.37 13.38 -9.48
C ARG A 70 -7.14 12.66 -8.94
N GLU A 71 -5.95 13.16 -9.22
CA GLU A 71 -4.71 12.58 -8.72
C GLU A 71 -4.53 12.90 -7.23
N ALA A 72 -4.86 14.12 -6.82
CA ALA A 72 -4.91 14.50 -5.41
C ALA A 72 -5.80 13.54 -4.58
N ILE A 73 -7.00 13.21 -5.09
CA ILE A 73 -7.91 12.26 -4.43
C ILE A 73 -7.28 10.87 -4.25
N LYS A 74 -6.51 10.37 -5.23
CA LYS A 74 -5.81 9.08 -5.09
C LYS A 74 -4.79 9.12 -3.97
N TYR A 75 -3.98 10.17 -3.89
CA TYR A 75 -2.98 10.31 -2.83
C TYR A 75 -3.61 10.56 -1.45
N TYR A 76 -4.66 11.37 -1.33
CA TYR A 76 -5.43 11.51 -0.09
C TYR A 76 -6.03 10.16 0.35
N THR A 77 -6.50 9.34 -0.60
CA THR A 77 -7.03 8.00 -0.30
C THR A 77 -5.93 7.04 0.19
N LYS A 78 -4.69 7.16 -0.30
CA LYS A 78 -3.54 6.44 0.25
C LYS A 78 -3.28 6.84 1.70
N ALA A 79 -3.25 8.14 2.00
CA ALA A 79 -3.07 8.65 3.36
C ALA A 79 -4.20 8.19 4.31
N GLU A 80 -5.45 8.29 3.87
CA GLU A 80 -6.64 7.83 4.57
C GLU A 80 -6.54 6.34 4.91
N ASN A 81 -6.23 5.48 3.93
CA ASN A 81 -6.11 4.04 4.16
C ASN A 81 -5.03 3.65 5.17
N LEU A 82 -3.93 4.41 5.23
CA LEU A 82 -2.85 4.18 6.20
C LEU A 82 -3.21 4.61 7.63
N THR A 83 -4.14 5.56 7.78
CA THR A 83 -4.36 6.26 9.05
C THR A 83 -5.78 6.12 9.60
N LYS A 84 -6.74 5.61 8.83
CA LYS A 84 -8.15 5.42 9.26
C LYS A 84 -8.34 4.54 10.49
N HIS A 85 -7.36 3.69 10.79
CA HIS A 85 -7.37 2.82 11.96
C HIS A 85 -6.89 3.53 13.25
N ILE A 86 -6.38 4.76 13.13
CA ILE A 86 -5.89 5.58 14.24
C ILE A 86 -6.98 6.64 14.55
N PRO A 87 -7.63 6.58 15.72
CA PRO A 87 -8.71 7.51 16.06
C PRO A 87 -8.27 8.97 16.02
N ASP A 88 -9.11 9.82 15.43
CA ASP A 88 -9.03 11.30 15.47
C ASP A 88 -7.61 11.88 15.21
N ASN A 89 -6.87 11.33 14.24
CA ASN A 89 -5.49 11.76 13.91
C ASN A 89 -5.44 12.93 12.90
N ASP A 90 -4.40 13.78 12.96
CA ASP A 90 -4.34 15.00 12.13
C ASP A 90 -4.15 14.74 10.63
N VAL A 91 -3.54 13.62 10.25
CA VAL A 91 -3.40 13.25 8.83
C VAL A 91 -4.75 12.93 8.23
N LEU A 92 -5.58 12.15 8.92
CA LEU A 92 -6.93 11.83 8.47
C LEU A 92 -7.77 13.11 8.37
N LEU A 93 -7.67 14.01 9.35
CA LEU A 93 -8.40 15.28 9.33
C LEU A 93 -8.02 16.12 8.10
N GLY A 94 -6.73 16.26 7.82
CA GLY A 94 -6.23 16.96 6.63
C GLY A 94 -6.64 16.28 5.32
N ALA A 95 -6.59 14.94 5.27
CA ALA A 95 -6.95 14.16 4.09
C ALA A 95 -8.44 14.33 3.73
N LEU A 96 -9.34 14.23 4.73
CA LEU A 96 -10.78 14.31 4.51
C LEU A 96 -11.21 15.69 3.99
N VAL A 97 -10.77 16.78 4.62
CA VAL A 97 -11.16 18.14 4.19
C VAL A 97 -10.65 18.46 2.78
N ASP A 98 -9.41 18.09 2.46
CA ASP A 98 -8.83 18.44 1.18
C ASP A 98 -9.27 17.50 0.05
N LYS A 99 -9.61 16.24 0.36
CA LYS A 99 -10.34 15.33 -0.54
C LYS A 99 -11.74 15.85 -0.82
N GLY A 100 -12.46 16.32 0.19
CA GLY A 100 -13.77 16.97 0.05
C GLY A 100 -13.71 18.22 -0.86
N LYS A 101 -12.71 19.09 -0.65
CA LYS A 101 -12.44 20.24 -1.54
C LYS A 101 -12.09 19.79 -2.97
N SER A 102 -11.38 18.69 -3.14
CA SER A 102 -11.04 18.17 -4.48
C SER A 102 -12.28 17.65 -5.22
N TYR A 103 -13.21 16.99 -4.52
CA TYR A 103 -14.51 16.61 -5.08
C TYR A 103 -15.37 17.83 -5.42
N GLU A 104 -15.34 18.87 -4.59
CA GLU A 104 -16.05 20.12 -4.82
C GLU A 104 -15.56 20.83 -6.09
N GLN A 105 -14.25 20.84 -6.34
CA GLN A 105 -13.67 21.39 -7.57
C GLN A 105 -14.03 20.57 -8.83
N LEU A 106 -14.31 19.28 -8.66
CA LEU A 106 -14.85 18.41 -9.71
C LEU A 106 -16.37 18.49 -9.86
N ASP A 107 -17.03 19.35 -9.09
CA ASP A 107 -18.50 19.52 -9.02
C ASP A 107 -19.26 18.26 -8.56
N ILE A 108 -18.57 17.36 -7.85
CA ILE A 108 -19.16 16.14 -7.26
C ILE A 108 -19.57 16.48 -5.82
N LEU A 109 -20.68 17.22 -5.69
CA LEU A 109 -21.08 17.86 -4.43
C LEU A 109 -21.49 16.86 -3.34
N ASP A 110 -22.06 15.72 -3.69
CA ASP A 110 -22.46 14.70 -2.71
C ASP A 110 -21.24 14.14 -1.97
N SER A 111 -20.20 13.74 -2.71
CA SER A 111 -18.95 13.27 -2.12
C SER A 111 -18.24 14.37 -1.35
N ALA A 112 -18.21 15.59 -1.88
CA ALA A 112 -17.62 16.74 -1.18
C ALA A 112 -18.29 16.95 0.19
N TYR A 113 -19.63 16.95 0.20
CA TYR A 113 -20.42 17.09 1.42
C TYR A 113 -20.11 15.99 2.43
N THR A 114 -20.13 14.71 2.01
CA THR A 114 -19.84 13.58 2.90
C THR A 114 -18.48 13.72 3.57
N TYR A 115 -17.41 13.97 2.80
CA TYR A 115 -16.06 14.07 3.35
C TYR A 115 -15.87 15.29 4.26
N VAL A 116 -16.40 16.45 3.89
CA VAL A 116 -16.31 17.66 4.73
C VAL A 116 -17.15 17.52 6.00
N GLN A 117 -18.33 16.88 5.93
CA GLN A 117 -19.17 16.62 7.09
C GLN A 117 -18.50 15.66 8.08
N GLU A 118 -17.90 14.57 7.59
CA GLU A 118 -17.14 13.64 8.42
C GLU A 118 -15.97 14.34 9.11
N CYS A 119 -15.22 15.14 8.36
CA CYS A 119 -14.12 15.94 8.90
C CYS A 119 -14.61 16.94 9.97
N LEU A 120 -15.79 17.55 9.78
CA LEU A 120 -16.38 18.50 10.74
C LEU A 120 -16.77 17.81 12.05
N ALA A 121 -17.37 16.62 11.98
CA ALA A 121 -17.68 15.83 13.16
C ALA A 121 -16.40 15.46 13.94
N MET A 122 -15.34 15.05 13.23
CA MET A 122 -14.04 14.75 13.82
C MET A 122 -13.38 15.98 14.45
N TYR A 123 -13.42 17.12 13.76
CA TYR A 123 -12.92 18.40 14.26
C TYR A 123 -13.56 18.81 15.59
N PHE A 124 -14.89 18.70 15.71
CA PHE A 124 -15.58 19.05 16.95
C PHE A 124 -15.27 18.09 18.10
N ARG A 125 -15.13 16.79 17.83
CA ARG A 125 -14.70 15.82 18.86
C ARG A 125 -13.30 16.13 19.39
N LYS A 126 -12.37 16.46 18.51
CA LYS A 126 -10.95 16.65 18.86
C LYS A 126 -10.64 18.02 19.47
N PHE A 127 -11.20 19.08 18.90
CA PHE A 127 -10.80 20.46 19.20
C PHE A 127 -11.89 21.29 19.86
N GLN A 128 -13.07 20.73 20.11
CA GLN A 128 -14.20 21.43 20.73
C GLN A 128 -14.56 22.75 20.00
N GLY A 129 -14.33 22.80 18.69
CA GLY A 129 -14.67 23.94 17.86
C GLY A 129 -13.62 25.06 17.79
N LYS A 130 -12.50 24.99 18.50
CA LYS A 130 -11.50 26.07 18.57
C LYS A 130 -10.10 25.63 18.15
N ASN A 131 -9.85 25.62 16.85
CA ASN A 131 -8.51 25.39 16.28
C ASN A 131 -8.40 25.97 14.86
N VAL A 132 -7.17 26.22 14.40
CA VAL A 132 -6.83 26.79 13.08
C VAL A 132 -7.47 26.03 11.91
N PHE A 133 -7.74 24.74 12.03
CA PHE A 133 -8.42 23.96 10.98
C PHE A 133 -9.88 24.39 10.76
N GLY A 134 -10.55 24.92 11.78
CA GLY A 134 -11.97 25.20 11.72
C GLY A 134 -12.33 26.25 10.68
N GLY A 135 -11.52 27.32 10.54
CA GLY A 135 -11.80 28.38 9.56
C GLY A 135 -11.89 27.84 8.14
N GLY A 136 -10.90 27.04 7.73
CA GLY A 136 -10.86 26.43 6.40
C GLY A 136 -11.89 25.32 6.17
N LEU A 137 -12.39 24.70 7.24
CA LEU A 137 -13.40 23.64 7.20
C LEU A 137 -14.82 24.21 7.08
N GLN A 138 -15.12 25.24 7.88
CA GLN A 138 -16.39 25.97 7.79
C GLN A 138 -16.55 26.60 6.40
N SER A 139 -15.47 27.17 5.84
CA SER A 139 -15.52 27.72 4.48
C SER A 139 -15.82 26.66 3.42
N ALA A 140 -15.21 25.47 3.54
CA ALA A 140 -15.48 24.36 2.62
C ALA A 140 -16.96 23.96 2.63
N MET A 141 -17.58 23.91 3.81
CA MET A 141 -19.01 23.65 3.93
C MET A 141 -19.86 24.79 3.35
N GLY A 142 -19.44 26.05 3.54
CA GLY A 142 -20.08 27.21 2.94
C GLY A 142 -20.09 27.17 1.41
N ILE A 143 -18.97 26.78 0.79
CA ILE A 143 -18.87 26.62 -0.68
C ILE A 143 -19.81 25.52 -1.17
N ILE A 144 -19.82 24.36 -0.51
CA ILE A 144 -20.68 23.23 -0.88
C ILE A 144 -22.15 23.65 -0.82
N TYR A 145 -22.59 24.29 0.26
CA TYR A 145 -23.97 24.78 0.36
C TYR A 145 -24.29 25.87 -0.66
N SER A 146 -23.33 26.75 -0.94
CA SER A 146 -23.48 27.77 -1.97
C SER A 146 -23.70 27.15 -3.35
N LYS A 147 -22.96 26.08 -3.70
CA LYS A 147 -23.11 25.37 -4.97
C LYS A 147 -24.41 24.55 -5.03
N MET A 148 -24.89 24.06 -3.89
CA MET A 148 -26.20 23.41 -3.77
C MET A 148 -27.40 24.39 -3.81
N GLY A 149 -27.16 25.71 -3.90
CA GLY A 149 -28.22 26.71 -3.88
C GLY A 149 -28.81 27.00 -2.49
N LYS A 150 -28.22 26.48 -1.42
CA LYS A 150 -28.68 26.68 -0.03
C LYS A 150 -28.07 27.96 0.55
N GLU A 151 -28.56 29.10 0.09
CA GLU A 151 -27.96 30.42 0.34
C GLU A 151 -27.78 30.75 1.84
N GLN A 152 -28.84 30.61 2.64
CA GLN A 152 -28.80 30.96 4.06
C GLN A 152 -27.78 30.14 4.86
N LEU A 153 -27.71 28.84 4.58
CA LEU A 153 -26.72 27.95 5.20
C LEU A 153 -25.31 28.35 4.78
N ALA A 154 -25.08 28.61 3.50
CA ALA A 154 -23.77 29.03 3.01
C ALA A 154 -23.28 30.30 3.74
N VAL A 155 -24.13 31.32 3.88
CA VAL A 155 -23.84 32.55 4.61
C VAL A 155 -23.44 32.29 6.06
N GLU A 156 -24.16 31.41 6.76
CA GLU A 156 -23.84 31.05 8.14
C GLU A 156 -22.44 30.44 8.25
N PHE A 157 -22.14 29.46 7.40
CA PHE A 157 -20.84 28.79 7.36
C PHE A 157 -19.68 29.74 7.00
N PHE A 158 -19.87 30.65 6.04
CA PHE A 158 -18.87 31.67 5.71
C PHE A 158 -18.63 32.64 6.87
N ARG A 159 -19.68 33.07 7.59
CA ARG A 159 -19.53 33.92 8.76
C ARG A 159 -18.76 33.22 9.88
N GLN A 160 -19.06 31.96 10.15
CA GLN A 160 -18.32 31.16 11.14
C GLN A 160 -16.84 31.01 10.74
N SER A 161 -16.55 30.78 9.45
CA SER A 161 -15.19 30.70 8.92
C SER A 161 -14.40 32.00 9.15
N ILE A 162 -14.99 33.14 8.78
CA ILE A 162 -14.38 34.47 8.89
C ILE A 162 -14.17 34.82 10.36
N GLN A 163 -15.18 34.61 11.22
CA GLN A 163 -15.10 34.87 12.65
C GLN A 163 -13.97 34.08 13.30
N LEU A 164 -13.95 32.76 13.08
CA LEU A 164 -12.94 31.90 13.68
C LEU A 164 -11.52 32.24 13.18
N SER A 165 -11.36 32.49 11.88
CA SER A 165 -10.06 32.88 11.30
C SER A 165 -9.58 34.22 11.85
N SER A 166 -10.50 35.16 12.09
CA SER A 166 -10.19 36.45 12.72
C SER A 166 -9.81 36.30 14.19
N GLU A 167 -10.54 35.51 14.98
CA GLU A 167 -10.26 35.27 16.40
C GLU A 167 -8.90 34.59 16.61
N LEU A 168 -8.49 33.73 15.67
CA LEU A 168 -7.21 33.02 15.72
C LEU A 168 -6.06 33.78 15.04
N ASN A 169 -6.30 34.96 14.47
CA ASN A 169 -5.32 35.72 13.68
C ASN A 169 -4.73 34.93 12.49
N GLU A 170 -5.52 34.02 11.92
CA GLU A 170 -5.15 33.23 10.75
C GLU A 170 -5.45 34.02 9.46
N TYR A 171 -4.65 35.06 9.18
CA TYR A 171 -4.92 36.03 8.12
C TYR A 171 -5.04 35.41 6.72
N ARG A 172 -4.33 34.31 6.45
CA ARG A 172 -4.46 33.57 5.20
C ARG A 172 -5.83 32.93 5.04
N LEU A 173 -6.34 32.31 6.11
CA LEU A 173 -7.68 31.71 6.09
C LEU A 173 -8.75 32.79 6.08
N LEU A 174 -8.51 33.92 6.74
CA LEU A 174 -9.39 35.08 6.74
C LEU A 174 -9.53 35.69 5.33
N ALA A 175 -8.42 35.94 4.64
CA ALA A 175 -8.43 36.48 3.27
C ALA A 175 -9.13 35.53 2.30
N ARG A 176 -8.81 34.24 2.38
CA ARG A 176 -9.47 33.18 1.62
C ARG A 176 -10.98 33.13 1.90
N GLY A 177 -11.38 33.16 3.17
CA GLY A 177 -12.80 33.13 3.56
C GLY A 177 -13.58 34.33 3.03
N TYR A 178 -12.98 35.52 3.02
CA TYR A 178 -13.58 36.69 2.37
C TYR A 178 -13.72 36.53 0.86
N CYS A 179 -12.72 35.97 0.18
CA CYS A 179 -12.79 35.72 -1.26
C CYS A 179 -13.86 34.67 -1.61
N GLU A 180 -13.91 33.55 -0.89
CA GLU A 180 -14.90 32.49 -1.11
C GLU A 180 -16.33 32.98 -0.80
N TYR A 181 -16.48 33.85 0.21
CA TYR A 181 -17.76 34.50 0.50
C TYR A 181 -18.16 35.51 -0.58
N ALA A 182 -17.20 36.21 -1.19
CA ALA A 182 -17.46 37.07 -2.34
C ALA A 182 -17.91 36.27 -3.58
N GLU A 183 -17.32 35.12 -3.84
CA GLU A 183 -17.76 34.21 -4.92
C GLU A 183 -19.19 33.71 -4.69
N HIS A 184 -19.57 33.47 -3.43
CA HIS A 184 -20.95 33.18 -3.07
C HIS A 184 -21.88 34.33 -3.45
N PHE A 185 -21.58 35.57 -3.04
CA PHE A 185 -22.42 36.71 -3.41
C PHE A 185 -22.50 36.95 -4.92
N ASP A 186 -21.41 36.74 -5.67
CA ASP A 186 -21.42 36.79 -7.13
C ASP A 186 -22.37 35.75 -7.74
N ARG A 187 -22.35 34.51 -7.22
CA ARG A 187 -23.24 33.42 -7.65
C ARG A 187 -24.72 33.76 -7.46
N PHE A 188 -25.07 34.48 -6.40
CA PHE A 188 -26.44 34.94 -6.11
C PHE A 188 -26.70 36.37 -6.60
N HIS A 189 -25.88 36.88 -7.53
CA HIS A 189 -26.03 38.19 -8.18
C HIS A 189 -26.03 39.40 -7.23
N GLN A 190 -25.46 39.27 -6.04
CA GLN A 190 -25.27 40.32 -5.05
C GLN A 190 -23.92 41.01 -5.23
N LYS A 191 -23.78 41.74 -6.34
CA LYS A 191 -22.48 42.27 -6.81
C LYS A 191 -21.78 43.23 -5.85
N ASP A 192 -22.53 44.10 -5.16
CA ASP A 192 -21.94 45.05 -4.20
C ASP A 192 -21.24 44.31 -3.06
N SER A 193 -21.91 43.31 -2.49
CA SER A 193 -21.34 42.42 -1.48
C SER A 193 -20.14 41.64 -2.02
N ALA A 194 -20.22 41.13 -3.25
CA ALA A 194 -19.13 40.41 -3.90
C ALA A 194 -17.88 41.29 -4.02
N ILE A 195 -17.99 42.50 -4.57
CA ILE A 195 -16.86 43.44 -4.71
C ILE A 195 -16.33 43.82 -3.33
N TYR A 196 -17.19 44.09 -2.35
CA TYR A 196 -16.80 44.47 -0.99
C TYR A 196 -15.94 43.40 -0.32
N TYR A 197 -16.40 42.15 -0.28
CA TYR A 197 -15.67 41.07 0.38
C TYR A 197 -14.44 40.63 -0.40
N ALA A 198 -14.48 40.63 -1.74
CA ALA A 198 -13.30 40.35 -2.56
C ALA A 198 -12.20 41.40 -2.33
N THR A 199 -12.58 42.68 -2.19
CA THR A 199 -11.65 43.76 -1.88
C THR A 199 -11.06 43.61 -0.48
N LYS A 200 -11.87 43.23 0.52
CA LYS A 200 -11.36 42.94 1.88
C LYS A 200 -10.32 41.81 1.88
N GLY A 201 -10.60 40.70 1.19
CA GLY A 201 -9.65 39.61 1.05
C GLY A 201 -8.35 40.08 0.40
N PHE A 202 -8.46 40.78 -0.74
CA PHE A 202 -7.32 41.31 -1.48
C PHE A 202 -6.42 42.25 -0.65
N LEU A 203 -7.01 43.12 0.18
CA LEU A 203 -6.23 44.02 1.05
C LEU A 203 -5.40 43.26 2.09
N ILE A 204 -5.95 42.18 2.65
CA ILE A 204 -5.22 41.29 3.56
C ILE A 204 -4.10 40.58 2.79
N ASP A 205 -4.39 40.06 1.59
CA ASP A 205 -3.38 39.40 0.76
C ASP A 205 -2.20 40.31 0.44
N GLN A 206 -2.47 41.59 0.14
CA GLN A 206 -1.44 42.59 -0.11
C GLN A 206 -0.64 42.92 1.16
N GLN A 207 -1.30 43.06 2.31
CA GLN A 207 -0.65 43.37 3.58
C GLN A 207 0.32 42.26 4.01
N PHE A 208 -0.04 40.99 3.78
CA PHE A 208 0.73 39.82 4.22
C PHE A 208 1.50 39.11 3.10
N ASN A 209 1.53 39.67 1.89
CA ASN A 209 2.21 39.11 0.71
C ASN A 209 1.76 37.68 0.35
N LEU A 210 0.46 37.40 0.41
CA LEU A 210 -0.12 36.09 0.15
C LEU A 210 -0.38 35.86 -1.35
N LEU A 211 0.68 35.60 -2.12
CA LEU A 211 0.62 35.55 -3.61
C LEU A 211 -0.48 34.64 -4.17
N VAL A 212 -0.67 33.43 -3.60
CA VAL A 212 -1.68 32.48 -4.11
C VAL A 212 -3.10 33.02 -3.89
N GLN A 213 -3.37 33.64 -2.74
CA GLN A 213 -4.69 34.20 -2.42
C GLN A 213 -4.92 35.49 -3.24
N GLN A 214 -3.87 36.30 -3.41
CA GLN A 214 -3.90 37.49 -4.26
C GLN A 214 -4.29 37.16 -5.70
N LEU A 215 -3.83 36.03 -6.25
CA LEU A 215 -4.24 35.58 -7.59
C LEU A 215 -5.74 35.30 -7.66
N GLN A 216 -6.29 34.61 -6.65
CA GLN A 216 -7.72 34.31 -6.58
C GLN A 216 -8.55 35.59 -6.48
N ALA A 217 -8.22 36.47 -5.52
CA ALA A 217 -8.96 37.71 -5.29
C ALA A 217 -8.86 38.68 -6.49
N SER A 218 -7.68 38.84 -7.10
CA SER A 218 -7.52 39.67 -8.30
C SER A 218 -8.27 39.11 -9.52
N THR A 219 -8.32 37.79 -9.68
CA THR A 219 -9.12 37.15 -10.73
C THR A 219 -10.61 37.46 -10.54
N LEU A 220 -11.13 37.32 -9.31
CA LEU A 220 -12.52 37.61 -9.00
C LEU A 220 -12.84 39.11 -9.18
N LEU A 221 -12.00 40.01 -8.68
CA LEU A 221 -12.19 41.45 -8.84
C LEU A 221 -12.16 41.88 -10.31
N THR A 222 -11.26 41.30 -11.11
CA THR A 222 -11.22 41.53 -12.57
C THR A 222 -12.55 41.16 -13.22
N LYS A 223 -13.08 39.97 -12.90
CA LYS A 223 -14.38 39.50 -13.39
C LYS A 223 -15.52 40.46 -12.98
N LEU A 224 -15.61 40.79 -11.70
CA LEU A 224 -16.67 41.63 -11.15
C LEU A 224 -16.64 43.05 -11.74
N TYR A 225 -15.48 43.70 -11.81
CA TYR A 225 -15.37 45.04 -12.38
C TYR A 225 -15.62 45.07 -13.89
N LYS A 226 -15.26 44.02 -14.62
CA LYS A 226 -15.59 43.88 -16.03
C LYS A 226 -17.11 43.78 -16.25
N GLN A 227 -17.82 43.01 -15.41
CA GLN A 227 -19.28 42.90 -15.47
C GLN A 227 -19.99 44.23 -15.14
N GLU A 228 -19.35 45.09 -14.35
CA GLU A 228 -19.83 46.43 -14.00
C GLU A 228 -19.41 47.53 -15.00
N ASN A 229 -18.75 47.16 -16.11
CA ASN A 229 -18.17 48.09 -17.07
C ASN A 229 -17.20 49.11 -16.45
N LYS A 230 -16.59 48.79 -15.30
CA LYS A 230 -15.57 49.61 -14.63
C LYS A 230 -14.18 49.21 -15.16
N ILE A 231 -13.90 49.63 -16.40
CA ILE A 231 -12.74 49.18 -17.16
C ILE A 231 -11.41 49.50 -16.47
N ASP A 232 -11.25 50.70 -15.88
CA ASP A 232 -10.01 51.08 -15.19
C ASP A 232 -9.67 50.13 -14.03
N SER A 233 -10.68 49.84 -13.19
CA SER A 233 -10.52 48.89 -12.08
C SER A 233 -10.27 47.48 -12.60
N ALA A 234 -11.00 47.04 -13.62
CA ALA A 234 -10.81 45.73 -14.22
C ALA A 234 -9.38 45.58 -14.77
N PHE A 235 -8.87 46.60 -15.47
CA PHE A 235 -7.51 46.62 -16.00
C PHE A 235 -6.46 46.57 -14.88
N LYS A 236 -6.64 47.36 -13.81
CA LYS A 236 -5.76 47.33 -12.63
C LYS A 236 -5.64 45.92 -12.05
N TYR A 237 -6.76 45.26 -11.77
CA TYR A 237 -6.75 43.92 -11.18
C TYR A 237 -6.30 42.85 -12.18
N GLN A 238 -6.53 43.06 -13.47
CA GLN A 238 -6.03 42.17 -14.52
C GLN A 238 -4.51 42.17 -14.59
N GLN A 239 -3.87 43.34 -14.48
CA GLN A 239 -2.41 43.44 -14.46
C GLN A 239 -1.84 42.68 -13.25
N ILE A 240 -2.42 42.90 -12.07
CA ILE A 240 -2.01 42.20 -10.83
C ILE A 240 -2.19 40.69 -10.99
N MET A 241 -3.32 40.23 -11.56
CA MET A 241 -3.57 38.81 -11.81
C MET A 241 -2.49 38.21 -12.72
N ILE A 242 -2.09 38.90 -13.80
CA ILE A 242 -1.07 38.41 -14.74
C ILE A 242 0.29 38.34 -14.06
N ASP A 243 0.72 39.43 -13.41
CA ASP A 243 2.00 39.51 -12.71
C ASP A 243 2.11 38.45 -11.61
N THR A 244 1.04 38.22 -10.86
CA THR A 244 0.99 37.17 -9.83
C THR A 244 0.94 35.78 -10.45
N ARG A 245 0.23 35.56 -11.55
CA ARG A 245 0.16 34.25 -12.23
C ARG A 245 1.53 33.82 -12.72
N GLU A 246 2.28 34.71 -13.37
CA GLU A 246 3.63 34.39 -13.87
C GLU A 246 4.59 34.00 -12.74
N ARG A 247 4.43 34.59 -11.56
CA ARG A 247 5.22 34.24 -10.37
C ARG A 247 4.84 32.89 -9.76
N VAL A 248 3.58 32.46 -9.88
CA VAL A 248 3.08 31.24 -9.23
C VAL A 248 3.07 30.03 -10.18
N PHE A 249 2.73 30.21 -11.46
CA PHE A 249 2.51 29.13 -12.42
C PHE A 249 3.21 29.42 -13.76
N SER A 250 4.47 29.01 -13.89
CA SER A 250 5.15 28.95 -15.19
C SER A 250 4.77 27.67 -15.95
N ASN A 251 4.74 27.70 -17.29
CA ASN A 251 4.49 26.50 -18.10
C ASN A 251 5.53 25.39 -17.84
N GLU A 252 6.77 25.78 -17.54
CA GLU A 252 7.85 24.86 -17.14
C GLU A 252 7.50 24.06 -15.88
N ASN A 253 6.89 24.71 -14.89
CA ASN A 253 6.48 24.06 -13.65
C ASN A 253 5.44 22.95 -13.90
N ILE A 254 4.51 23.17 -14.83
CA ILE A 254 3.48 22.18 -15.18
C ILE A 254 4.12 20.94 -15.81
N THR A 255 4.98 21.11 -16.82
CA THR A 255 5.69 20.00 -17.46
C THR A 255 6.56 19.23 -16.48
N ARG A 256 7.22 19.93 -15.55
CA ARG A 256 8.03 19.30 -14.51
C ARG A 256 7.20 18.46 -13.54
N LEU A 257 6.03 18.95 -13.10
CA LEU A 257 5.11 18.19 -12.24
C LEU A 257 4.62 16.89 -12.88
N GLN A 258 4.32 16.92 -14.19
CA GLN A 258 3.92 15.73 -14.96
C GLN A 258 5.07 14.73 -15.11
N THR A 259 6.28 15.22 -15.36
CA THR A 259 7.48 14.37 -15.48
C THR A 259 7.80 13.68 -14.15
N LEU A 260 7.72 14.42 -13.04
CA LEU A 260 7.89 13.86 -11.70
C LEU A 260 6.86 12.77 -11.41
N GLU A 261 5.58 13.01 -11.76
CA GLU A 261 4.51 12.02 -11.59
C GLU A 261 4.80 10.73 -12.37
N PHE A 262 5.14 10.88 -13.66
CA PHE A 262 5.43 9.75 -14.53
C PHE A 262 6.61 8.91 -14.01
N ASN A 263 7.68 9.57 -13.57
CA ASN A 263 8.85 8.90 -13.02
C ASN A 263 8.53 8.12 -11.73
N GLU A 264 7.69 8.67 -10.84
CA GLU A 264 7.29 7.95 -9.63
C GLU A 264 6.37 6.77 -9.96
N GLN A 265 5.46 6.90 -10.92
CA GLN A 265 4.63 5.78 -11.38
C GLN A 265 5.47 4.65 -11.97
N LEU A 266 6.47 4.98 -12.78
CA LEU A 266 7.41 4.00 -13.34
C LEU A 266 8.17 3.27 -12.23
N ARG A 267 8.71 4.01 -11.26
CA ARG A 267 9.40 3.44 -10.09
C ARG A 267 8.50 2.48 -9.30
N GLN A 268 7.24 2.84 -9.04
CA GLN A 268 6.31 1.97 -8.32
C GLN A 268 6.00 0.69 -9.12
N GLN A 269 5.82 0.81 -10.43
CA GLN A 269 5.59 -0.35 -11.31
C GLN A 269 6.79 -1.31 -11.32
N GLU A 270 8.01 -0.78 -11.34
CA GLU A 270 9.25 -1.59 -11.23
C GLU A 270 9.29 -2.34 -9.90
N LEU A 271 9.02 -1.66 -8.78
CA LEU A 271 8.97 -2.26 -7.44
C LEU A 271 7.89 -3.34 -7.30
N GLU A 272 6.71 -3.12 -7.88
CA GLU A 272 5.63 -4.12 -7.89
C GLU A 272 6.02 -5.36 -8.72
N SER A 273 6.62 -5.15 -9.90
CA SER A 273 7.14 -6.23 -10.74
C SER A 273 8.24 -7.03 -10.04
N GLU A 274 9.18 -6.37 -9.35
CA GLU A 274 10.22 -7.04 -8.56
C GLU A 274 9.64 -7.85 -7.40
N LYS A 275 8.67 -7.29 -6.66
CA LYS A 275 7.97 -8.00 -5.59
C LYS A 275 7.22 -9.22 -6.13
N ALA A 276 6.51 -9.09 -7.25
CA ALA A 276 5.80 -10.19 -7.88
C ALA A 276 6.75 -11.32 -8.30
N LYS A 277 7.91 -11.00 -8.90
CA LYS A 277 8.96 -11.98 -9.21
C LYS A 277 9.49 -12.67 -7.96
N SER A 278 9.78 -11.91 -6.90
CA SER A 278 10.23 -12.44 -5.61
C SER A 278 9.19 -13.38 -4.98
N GLU A 279 7.91 -13.02 -5.02
CA GLU A 279 6.82 -13.86 -4.52
C GLU A 279 6.68 -15.15 -5.31
N GLU A 280 6.84 -15.09 -6.63
CA GLU A 280 6.80 -16.28 -7.48
C GLU A 280 7.96 -17.24 -7.16
N VAL A 281 9.19 -16.71 -7.04
CA VAL A 281 10.35 -17.48 -6.58
C VAL A 281 10.10 -18.06 -5.18
N ARG A 282 9.49 -17.31 -4.27
CA ARG A 282 9.13 -17.80 -2.92
C ARG A 282 8.13 -18.96 -2.99
N LYS A 283 7.10 -18.86 -3.83
CA LYS A 283 6.11 -19.95 -4.03
C LYS A 283 6.78 -21.20 -4.58
N GLN A 284 7.64 -21.07 -5.58
CA GLN A 284 8.41 -22.19 -6.14
C GLN A 284 9.28 -22.85 -5.07
N ASN A 285 10.01 -22.07 -4.27
CA ASN A 285 10.83 -22.61 -3.17
C ASN A 285 10.02 -23.36 -2.12
N ILE A 286 8.83 -22.85 -1.75
CA ILE A 286 7.92 -23.55 -0.84
C ILE A 286 7.43 -24.86 -1.46
N GLN A 287 7.07 -24.84 -2.75
CA GLN A 287 6.65 -26.04 -3.47
C GLN A 287 7.74 -27.10 -3.47
N TYR A 288 8.99 -26.73 -3.79
CA TYR A 288 10.12 -27.65 -3.72
C TYR A 288 10.36 -28.20 -2.32
N ALA A 289 10.23 -27.38 -1.27
CA ALA A 289 10.33 -27.84 0.11
C ALA A 289 9.24 -28.85 0.47
N LEU A 290 7.99 -28.62 0.04
CA LEU A 290 6.88 -29.55 0.27
C LEU A 290 7.09 -30.90 -0.43
N ILE A 291 7.57 -30.87 -1.69
CA ILE A 291 7.90 -32.10 -2.42
C ILE A 291 9.02 -32.86 -1.70
N ALA A 292 10.09 -32.17 -1.27
CA ALA A 292 11.19 -32.79 -0.54
C ALA A 292 10.72 -33.45 0.77
N ILE A 293 9.87 -32.75 1.55
CA ILE A 293 9.29 -33.30 2.79
C ILE A 293 8.42 -34.52 2.48
N GLY A 294 7.54 -34.44 1.47
CA GLY A 294 6.70 -35.56 1.03
C GLY A 294 7.51 -36.79 0.63
N LEU A 295 8.64 -36.58 -0.03
CA LEU A 295 9.53 -37.66 -0.42
C LEU A 295 10.20 -38.30 0.80
N VAL A 296 10.70 -37.50 1.75
CA VAL A 296 11.29 -38.01 2.99
C VAL A 296 10.27 -38.77 3.83
N THR A 297 9.04 -38.28 3.94
CA THR A 297 7.98 -38.97 4.72
C THR A 297 7.60 -40.32 4.08
N ILE A 298 7.52 -40.40 2.75
CA ILE A 298 7.28 -41.65 2.03
C ILE A 298 8.42 -42.65 2.28
N ILE A 299 9.68 -42.20 2.24
CA ILE A 299 10.84 -43.05 2.55
C ILE A 299 10.77 -43.57 3.99
N ILE A 300 10.46 -42.70 4.96
CA ILE A 300 10.34 -43.10 6.37
C ILE A 300 9.20 -44.10 6.56
N LEU A 301 8.03 -43.85 5.96
CA LEU A 301 6.87 -44.72 6.05
C LEU A 301 7.14 -46.10 5.42
N PHE A 302 7.85 -46.12 4.29
CA PHE A 302 8.35 -47.36 3.68
C PHE A 302 9.28 -48.13 4.64
N LEU A 303 10.24 -47.45 5.28
CA LEU A 303 11.15 -48.07 6.25
C LEU A 303 10.42 -48.58 7.51
N LEU A 304 9.35 -47.92 7.94
CA LEU A 304 8.53 -48.35 9.09
C LEU A 304 7.65 -49.56 8.74
N LEU A 305 6.95 -49.55 7.59
CA LEU A 305 6.17 -50.69 7.11
C LEU A 305 7.04 -51.94 6.92
N SER A 306 8.23 -51.72 6.39
CA SER A 306 9.29 -52.71 6.26
C SER A 306 9.71 -53.35 7.60
N ARG A 307 9.62 -52.63 8.72
CA ARG A 307 9.94 -53.13 10.07
C ARG A 307 8.76 -53.81 10.77
N SER A 308 7.51 -53.43 10.48
CA SER A 308 6.33 -53.84 11.26
C SER A 308 5.55 -55.00 10.66
N PHE A 309 5.62 -55.25 9.35
CA PHE A 309 4.83 -56.29 8.68
C PHE A 309 5.72 -57.37 8.05
N ILE A 310 5.23 -58.60 8.08
CA ILE A 310 5.72 -59.70 7.25
C ILE A 310 5.42 -59.34 5.80
N THR A 311 6.35 -58.64 5.18
CA THR A 311 6.20 -58.02 3.87
C THR A 311 6.36 -59.06 2.76
N ASN A 312 5.40 -59.10 1.84
CA ASN A 312 5.50 -59.88 0.60
C ASN A 312 6.58 -59.24 -0.29
N THR A 313 7.48 -60.05 -0.87
CA THR A 313 8.56 -59.57 -1.75
C THR A 313 8.02 -58.79 -2.96
N LYS A 314 6.83 -59.14 -3.47
CA LYS A 314 6.15 -58.39 -4.54
C LYS A 314 5.73 -56.98 -4.12
N LEU A 315 5.29 -56.80 -2.88
CA LEU A 315 4.91 -55.48 -2.34
C LEU A 315 6.16 -54.59 -2.15
N ILE A 316 7.28 -55.17 -1.72
CA ILE A 316 8.54 -54.44 -1.57
C ILE A 316 9.01 -53.90 -2.92
N SER A 317 8.98 -54.73 -3.97
CA SER A 317 9.36 -54.31 -5.32
C SER A 317 8.41 -53.26 -5.89
N PHE A 318 7.10 -53.44 -5.72
CA PHE A 318 6.10 -52.46 -6.14
C PHE A 318 6.30 -51.07 -5.50
N PHE A 319 6.49 -51.02 -4.18
CA PHE A 319 6.77 -49.75 -3.49
C PHE A 319 8.17 -49.20 -3.81
N GLY A 320 9.14 -50.06 -4.14
CA GLY A 320 10.44 -49.64 -4.66
C GLY A 320 10.31 -48.85 -5.97
N VAL A 321 9.57 -49.39 -6.96
CA VAL A 321 9.32 -48.70 -8.23
C VAL A 321 8.61 -47.36 -8.02
N ILE A 322 7.63 -47.28 -7.11
CA ILE A 322 6.96 -46.02 -6.78
C ILE A 322 7.96 -45.02 -6.16
N ALA A 323 8.81 -45.47 -5.24
CA ALA A 323 9.86 -44.64 -4.65
C ALA A 323 10.87 -44.15 -5.70
N LEU A 324 11.23 -45.00 -6.68
CA LEU A 324 12.08 -44.61 -7.81
C LEU A 324 11.45 -43.50 -8.64
N LEU A 325 10.18 -43.65 -9.02
CA LEU A 325 9.47 -42.65 -9.82
C LEU A 325 9.36 -41.32 -9.07
N LEU A 326 9.08 -41.37 -7.76
CA LEU A 326 9.02 -40.17 -6.94
C LEU A 326 10.39 -39.48 -6.79
N VAL A 327 11.46 -40.26 -6.61
CA VAL A 327 12.83 -39.72 -6.54
C VAL A 327 13.27 -39.15 -7.87
N PHE A 328 12.96 -39.83 -8.97
CA PHE A 328 13.23 -39.34 -10.31
C PHE A 328 12.48 -38.03 -10.59
N GLU A 329 11.19 -37.97 -10.28
CA GLU A 329 10.38 -36.76 -10.45
C GLU A 329 10.88 -35.61 -9.57
N PHE A 330 11.34 -35.90 -8.35
CA PHE A 330 11.98 -34.91 -7.50
C PHE A 330 13.29 -34.37 -8.07
N PHE A 331 14.18 -35.22 -8.57
CA PHE A 331 15.41 -34.78 -9.23
C PHE A 331 15.13 -33.99 -10.50
N ASN A 332 14.14 -34.39 -11.29
CA ASN A 332 13.68 -33.66 -12.46
C ASN A 332 13.23 -32.25 -12.05
N LEU A 333 12.34 -32.12 -11.07
CA LEU A 333 11.85 -30.82 -10.57
C LEU A 333 12.95 -29.95 -9.96
N LEU A 334 13.90 -30.53 -9.23
CA LEU A 334 15.00 -29.81 -8.59
C LEU A 334 16.04 -29.32 -9.62
N LEU A 335 16.34 -30.14 -10.62
CA LEU A 335 17.33 -29.83 -11.64
C LEU A 335 16.74 -29.00 -12.78
N HIS A 336 15.41 -28.96 -12.96
CA HIS A 336 14.73 -28.23 -14.03
C HIS A 336 15.24 -26.79 -14.22
N PRO A 337 15.37 -25.93 -13.18
CA PRO A 337 15.84 -24.55 -13.38
C PRO A 337 17.31 -24.48 -13.84
N PHE A 338 18.15 -25.41 -13.37
CA PHE A 338 19.55 -25.50 -13.78
C PHE A 338 19.67 -26.04 -15.21
N LEU A 339 18.84 -27.04 -15.53
CA LEU A 339 18.75 -27.61 -16.87
C LEU A 339 18.26 -26.56 -17.86
N GLU A 340 17.23 -25.76 -17.54
CA GLU A 340 16.77 -24.68 -18.42
C GLU A 340 17.86 -23.65 -18.72
N ASN A 341 18.64 -23.26 -17.72
CA ASN A 341 19.74 -22.32 -17.90
C ASN A 341 20.87 -22.89 -18.78
N ILE A 342 21.23 -24.17 -18.59
CA ILE A 342 22.27 -24.85 -19.38
C ILE A 342 21.78 -25.19 -20.80
N THR A 343 20.50 -25.51 -20.95
CA THR A 343 19.91 -25.98 -22.22
C THR A 343 19.31 -24.87 -23.06
N HIS A 344 19.28 -23.62 -22.55
CA HIS A 344 18.69 -22.45 -23.20
C HIS A 344 17.26 -22.72 -23.70
N HIS A 345 16.44 -23.37 -22.88
CA HIS A 345 15.07 -23.79 -23.21
C HIS A 345 14.94 -24.72 -24.44
N SER A 346 16.01 -25.38 -24.89
CA SER A 346 15.94 -26.36 -25.96
C SER A 346 15.33 -27.68 -25.48
N PRO A 347 14.17 -28.12 -26.01
CA PRO A 347 13.50 -29.33 -25.56
C PRO A 347 14.35 -30.60 -25.74
N ILE A 348 15.17 -30.63 -26.80
CA ILE A 348 16.02 -31.80 -27.13
C ILE A 348 17.15 -31.95 -26.11
N LEU A 349 17.81 -30.85 -25.76
CA LEU A 349 18.92 -30.87 -24.79
C LEU A 349 18.39 -31.18 -23.38
N MET A 350 17.21 -30.66 -23.05
CA MET A 350 16.54 -30.95 -21.79
C MET A 350 16.16 -32.43 -21.66
N LEU A 351 15.58 -33.02 -22.72
CA LEU A 351 15.30 -34.46 -22.78
C LEU A 351 16.57 -35.30 -22.59
N LEU A 352 17.66 -34.94 -23.29
CA LEU A 352 18.92 -35.66 -23.22
C LEU A 352 19.50 -35.64 -21.80
N ALA A 353 19.49 -34.49 -21.14
CA ALA A 353 19.95 -34.36 -19.76
C ALA A 353 19.12 -35.21 -18.78
N LEU A 354 17.80 -35.25 -18.94
CA LEU A 354 16.91 -36.09 -18.11
C LEU A 354 17.15 -37.58 -18.33
N VAL A 355 17.39 -38.00 -19.57
CA VAL A 355 17.74 -39.39 -19.88
C VAL A 355 19.07 -39.78 -19.24
N CYS A 356 20.07 -38.89 -19.22
CA CYS A 356 21.34 -39.14 -18.53
C CYS A 356 21.16 -39.28 -17.01
N ILE A 357 20.33 -38.44 -16.39
CA ILE A 357 20.00 -38.53 -14.97
C ILE A 357 19.28 -39.86 -14.67
N ALA A 358 18.29 -40.24 -15.49
CA ALA A 358 17.58 -41.51 -15.34
C ALA A 358 18.53 -42.71 -15.45
N ALA A 359 19.45 -42.69 -16.41
CA ALA A 359 20.44 -43.75 -16.63
C ALA A 359 21.39 -43.96 -15.44
N LEU A 360 21.65 -42.91 -14.65
CA LEU A 360 22.43 -43.01 -13.40
C LEU A 360 21.59 -43.48 -12.21
N LEU A 361 20.34 -43.03 -12.13
CA LEU A 361 19.45 -43.29 -10.99
C LEU A 361 18.97 -44.75 -10.95
N VAL A 362 18.60 -45.32 -12.11
CA VAL A 362 18.01 -46.67 -12.22
C VAL A 362 18.94 -47.79 -11.70
N PRO A 363 20.23 -47.85 -12.09
CA PRO A 363 21.15 -48.87 -11.57
C PRO A 363 21.37 -48.77 -10.05
N LEU A 364 21.40 -47.53 -9.54
CA LEU A 364 21.58 -47.27 -8.11
C LEU A 364 20.37 -47.76 -7.30
N HIS A 365 19.16 -47.52 -7.82
CA HIS A 365 17.94 -48.06 -7.25
C HIS A 365 17.94 -49.59 -7.21
N HIS A 366 18.27 -50.28 -8.30
CA HIS A 366 18.27 -51.74 -8.31
C HIS A 366 19.22 -52.35 -7.27
N LYS A 367 20.41 -51.73 -7.07
CA LYS A 367 21.32 -52.14 -5.99
C LYS A 367 20.70 -51.93 -4.61
N LEU A 368 20.05 -50.79 -4.39
CA LEU A 368 19.38 -50.46 -3.14
C LEU A 368 18.22 -51.42 -2.85
N GLU A 369 17.35 -51.67 -3.83
CA GLU A 369 16.21 -52.60 -3.73
C GLU A 369 16.65 -54.00 -3.35
N LYS A 370 17.71 -54.52 -4.00
CA LYS A 370 18.26 -55.84 -3.69
C LYS A 370 18.78 -55.90 -2.25
N TRP A 371 19.56 -54.91 -1.84
CA TRP A 371 20.11 -54.83 -0.48
C TRP A 371 19.00 -54.75 0.59
N ILE A 372 17.99 -53.90 0.37
CA ILE A 372 16.84 -53.78 1.27
C ILE A 372 16.09 -55.11 1.35
N THR A 373 15.78 -55.72 0.20
CA THR A 373 15.02 -56.98 0.14
C THR A 373 15.76 -58.10 0.87
N GLU A 374 17.06 -58.25 0.66
CA GLU A 374 17.89 -59.25 1.35
C GLU A 374 17.87 -59.04 2.87
N LYS A 375 18.09 -57.81 3.33
CA LYS A 375 18.14 -57.46 4.76
C LYS A 375 16.80 -57.66 5.45
N LEU A 376 15.68 -57.36 4.77
CA LEU A 376 14.33 -57.53 5.31
C LEU A 376 13.87 -58.98 5.32
N VAL A 377 14.18 -59.74 4.27
CA VAL A 377 13.84 -61.17 4.20
C VAL A 377 14.60 -61.96 5.26
N GLN A 378 15.90 -61.68 5.47
CA GLN A 378 16.68 -62.31 6.54
C GLN A 378 16.12 -62.01 7.93
N LYS A 379 15.78 -60.74 8.20
CA LYS A 379 15.18 -60.33 9.48
C LYS A 379 13.81 -60.96 9.71
N ASN A 380 12.92 -60.98 8.70
CA ASN A 380 11.61 -61.62 8.79
C ASN A 380 11.70 -63.13 9.04
N LYS A 381 12.67 -63.83 8.44
CA LYS A 381 12.94 -65.25 8.75
C LYS A 381 13.33 -65.43 10.22
N ALA A 382 14.24 -64.59 10.74
CA ALA A 382 14.66 -64.64 12.14
C ALA A 382 13.51 -64.37 13.12
N THR A 383 12.65 -63.37 12.85
CA THR A 383 11.49 -63.06 13.69
C THR A 383 10.43 -64.17 13.66
N ARG A 384 10.15 -64.77 12.49
CA ARG A 384 9.25 -65.93 12.38
C ARG A 384 9.76 -67.14 13.16
N MET A 385 11.07 -67.41 13.09
CA MET A 385 11.69 -68.49 13.87
C MET A 385 11.61 -68.22 15.39
N ALA A 386 11.83 -66.98 15.83
CA ALA A 386 11.72 -66.61 17.23
C ALA A 386 10.28 -66.70 17.76
N ASN A 387 9.29 -66.26 16.98
CA ASN A 387 7.88 -66.40 17.34
C ASN A 387 7.44 -67.87 17.34
N ALA A 388 7.88 -68.67 16.36
CA ALA A 388 7.59 -70.10 16.32
C ALA A 388 8.17 -70.82 17.54
N LYS A 389 9.40 -70.50 17.95
CA LYS A 389 9.99 -71.01 19.20
C LYS A 389 9.18 -70.66 20.44
N LYS A 390 8.76 -69.39 20.59
CA LYS A 390 7.90 -68.96 21.71
C LYS A 390 6.55 -69.67 21.70
N THR A 391 5.93 -69.88 20.53
CA THR A 391 4.66 -70.60 20.43
C THR A 391 4.84 -72.07 20.80
N ILE A 392 5.96 -72.69 20.42
CA ILE A 392 6.31 -74.06 20.82
C ILE A 392 6.51 -74.13 22.34
N GLU A 393 7.27 -73.22 22.95
CA GLU A 393 7.45 -73.15 24.42
C GLU A 393 6.11 -73.00 25.15
N ILE A 394 5.22 -72.12 24.69
CA ILE A 394 3.88 -71.94 25.30
C ILE A 394 3.01 -73.20 25.13
N LEU A 395 3.13 -73.91 24.01
CA LEU A 395 2.41 -75.17 23.79
C LEU A 395 2.97 -76.30 24.66
N GLU A 396 4.29 -76.35 24.85
CA GLU A 396 4.96 -77.30 25.75
C GLU A 396 4.57 -77.02 27.22
N GLU A 397 4.57 -75.77 27.68
CA GLU A 397 4.08 -75.37 29.01
C GLU A 397 2.60 -75.76 29.21
N LYS A 398 1.73 -75.52 28.21
CA LYS A 398 0.32 -75.94 28.27
C LYS A 398 0.13 -77.46 28.30
N ILE A 399 1.00 -78.22 27.63
CA ILE A 399 0.97 -79.68 27.67
C ILE A 399 1.39 -80.16 29.06
N ILE A 400 2.38 -79.52 29.69
CA ILE A 400 2.83 -79.81 31.05
C ILE A 400 1.71 -79.50 32.07
N GLU A 401 1.09 -78.32 32.02
CA GLU A 401 -0.06 -77.96 32.90
C GLU A 401 -1.26 -78.91 32.72
N LYS A 402 -1.56 -79.30 31.48
CA LYS A 402 -2.66 -80.23 31.19
C LYS A 402 -2.39 -81.63 31.77
N ASN A 403 -1.15 -82.10 31.70
CA ASN A 403 -0.76 -83.37 32.29
C ASN A 403 -0.83 -83.34 33.84
N GLU A 404 -0.42 -82.24 34.48
CA GLU A 404 -0.52 -82.07 35.94
C GLU A 404 -1.98 -82.00 36.43
N SER A 405 -2.88 -81.38 35.67
CA SER A 405 -4.32 -81.33 35.97
C SER A 405 -5.07 -82.67 35.85
N SER A 406 -4.50 -83.64 35.12
CA SER A 406 -5.08 -84.97 34.92
C SER A 406 -4.64 -86.02 35.96
N THR A 407 -3.78 -85.63 36.90
CA THR A 407 -3.16 -86.48 37.93
C THR A 407 -3.54 -86.11 39.37
N ASN A 408 -4.65 -85.41 39.61
CA ASN A 408 -5.23 -85.25 40.95
C ASN A 408 -6.68 -85.78 40.99
N PRO A 409 -6.97 -86.87 41.73
CA PRO A 409 -8.33 -87.35 41.98
C PRO A 409 -9.13 -86.46 42.95
#